data_AF-A0A540LPL3-F1
#
_entry.id   AF-A0A540LPL3-F1
#
_cell.length_a   1.000
_cell.length_b   1.000
_cell.length_c   1.000
_cell.angle_alpha   90.00
_cell.angle_beta   90.00
_cell.angle_gamma   90.00
#
_symmetry.space_group_name_H-M   'P 1'
#
loop_
_entity.id
_entity.type
_entity.pdbx_description
1 polymer ?
#
loop_
_entity_poly.entity_id
_entity_poly.type
_entity_poly.pdbx_seq_one_letter_code
_entity_poly.pdbx_strand_id
1 'polypeptide(L)'
;MRLCKPSFQVDPIPLLLDPADLVVGEDVFDDPMAAAQLPRLLDVHDSLNPSFSASSDSSDLTYRTRFLLHHPSDSIGLSGLLVLPQAFGAIYLGETFCSYISINNSSNFEVKDIIIKSEMQTERQRLVLLDTSNSPVESIRAGGRYDFIVEHDVKELGAHTLVCTALYYDGDGERKYLPQFFKFMVSNPLSVRTKVLVIKVR
;
A
#
# COMPACT_ATOMS: atom_id res chain seq x y z
N MET A 1 13.14 -4.89 -5.79
CA MET A 1 12.10 -4.13 -5.08
C MET A 1 10.90 -5.02 -4.80
N ARG A 2 10.55 -5.24 -3.53
CA ARG A 2 9.21 -5.73 -3.15
C ARG A 2 8.28 -4.53 -3.29
N LEU A 3 7.47 -4.52 -4.35
CA LEU A 3 6.30 -3.65 -4.46
C LEU A 3 5.40 -3.98 -3.28
N CYS A 4 5.49 -3.17 -2.22
CA CYS A 4 4.67 -3.16 -1.01
C CYS A 4 3.73 -4.37 -0.82
N LYS A 5 4.30 -5.55 -0.59
CA LYS A 5 3.68 -6.51 0.32
C LYS A 5 4.42 -6.33 1.63
N PRO A 6 3.94 -5.49 2.55
CA PRO A 6 4.32 -5.72 3.93
C PRO A 6 3.83 -7.13 4.25
N SER A 7 4.75 -8.10 4.29
CA SER A 7 4.47 -9.41 4.86
C SER A 7 4.45 -9.20 6.37
N PHE A 8 3.31 -8.77 6.90
CA PHE A 8 3.08 -8.84 8.34
C PHE A 8 2.98 -10.32 8.67
N GLN A 9 4.04 -10.84 9.29
CA GLN A 9 4.03 -12.17 9.86
C GLN A 9 3.20 -12.04 11.13
N VAL A 10 1.88 -12.26 10.99
CA VAL A 10 0.97 -12.27 12.13
C VAL A 10 1.32 -13.52 12.93
N ASP A 11 1.86 -13.34 14.14
CA ASP A 11 2.01 -14.44 15.08
C ASP A 11 0.63 -15.10 15.30
N PRO A 12 0.54 -16.43 15.42
CA PRO A 12 -0.72 -17.17 15.41
C PRO A 12 -1.55 -17.02 16.71
N ILE A 13 -1.38 -15.93 17.45
CA ILE A 13 -2.18 -15.63 18.65
C ILE A 13 -3.45 -14.90 18.17
N PRO A 14 -4.61 -15.56 18.13
CA PRO A 14 -5.78 -15.09 17.40
C PRO A 14 -6.67 -14.22 18.30
N LEU A 15 -6.09 -13.24 19.01
CA LEU A 15 -6.83 -12.51 20.04
C LEU A 15 -6.66 -11.01 19.87
N LEU A 16 -7.73 -10.37 19.39
CA LEU A 16 -7.96 -8.94 19.55
C LEU A 16 -8.39 -8.70 21.00
N LEU A 17 -7.67 -7.85 21.74
CA LEU A 17 -8.10 -7.39 23.06
C LEU A 17 -8.95 -6.13 22.84
N ASP A 18 -10.26 -6.21 23.04
CA ASP A 18 -11.10 -5.01 23.06
C ASP A 18 -10.77 -4.25 24.36
N PRO A 19 -10.41 -2.95 24.33
CA PRO A 19 -10.21 -2.17 25.55
C PRO A 19 -11.44 -2.18 26.48
N ALA A 20 -12.65 -2.46 25.97
CA ALA A 20 -13.82 -2.69 26.80
C ALA A 20 -13.71 -3.95 27.68
N ASP A 21 -12.96 -4.99 27.26
CA ASP A 21 -12.73 -6.21 28.03
C ASP A 21 -11.81 -5.98 29.25
N LEU A 22 -11.04 -4.89 29.27
CA LEU A 22 -10.28 -4.45 30.45
C LEU A 22 -11.16 -3.75 31.49
N VAL A 23 -12.32 -3.23 31.07
CA VAL A 23 -13.24 -2.44 31.90
C VAL A 23 -14.40 -3.31 32.41
N VAL A 24 -14.76 -4.36 31.66
CA VAL A 24 -15.90 -5.24 31.95
C VAL A 24 -15.40 -6.64 32.23
N GLY A 25 -15.19 -6.94 33.52
CA GLY A 25 -14.91 -8.30 33.98
C GLY A 25 -16.13 -9.21 33.83
N GLU A 26 -15.91 -10.54 33.80
CA GLU A 26 -17.00 -11.51 33.68
C GLU A 26 -17.98 -11.48 34.87
N ASP A 27 -17.56 -10.92 36.00
CA ASP A 27 -18.35 -10.71 37.22
C ASP A 27 -19.43 -9.63 37.09
N VAL A 28 -19.34 -8.75 36.08
CA VAL A 28 -20.34 -7.70 35.82
C VAL A 28 -21.70 -8.27 35.41
N PHE A 29 -21.73 -9.49 34.89
CA PHE A 29 -22.97 -10.16 34.46
C PHE A 29 -23.65 -10.97 35.57
N ASP A 30 -22.94 -11.26 36.65
CA ASP A 30 -23.50 -11.93 37.82
C ASP A 30 -24.36 -10.97 38.67
N ASP A 31 -24.15 -9.66 38.53
CA ASP A 31 -24.96 -8.62 39.17
C ASP A 31 -25.92 -7.94 38.17
N PRO A 32 -27.24 -8.16 38.27
CA PRO A 32 -28.23 -7.55 37.37
C PRO A 32 -28.26 -6.01 37.43
N MET A 33 -27.77 -5.40 38.51
CA MET A 33 -27.65 -3.94 38.61
C MET A 33 -26.45 -3.41 37.82
N ALA A 34 -25.33 -4.13 37.83
CA ALA A 34 -24.14 -3.78 37.07
C ALA A 34 -24.36 -3.98 35.56
N ALA A 35 -25.02 -5.07 35.17
CA ALA A 35 -25.43 -5.34 33.80
C ALA A 35 -26.34 -4.25 33.21
N ALA A 36 -27.21 -3.63 34.01
CA ALA A 36 -28.09 -2.56 33.57
C ALA A 36 -27.36 -1.21 33.34
N GLN A 37 -26.17 -1.03 33.90
CA GLN A 37 -25.37 0.19 33.78
C GLN A 37 -24.31 0.13 32.67
N LEU A 38 -23.98 -1.08 32.19
CA LEU A 38 -23.03 -1.34 31.10
C LEU A 38 -23.27 -0.53 29.82
N PRO A 39 -24.50 -0.42 29.29
CA PRO A 39 -24.77 0.34 28.07
C PRO A 39 -24.34 1.80 28.17
N ARG A 40 -24.44 2.39 29.38
CA ARG A 40 -24.06 3.79 29.61
C ARG A 40 -22.54 3.99 29.70
N LEU A 41 -21.78 2.96 30.06
CA LEU A 41 -20.31 3.02 30.09
C LEU A 41 -19.72 2.87 28.68
N LEU A 42 -20.39 2.08 27.82
CA LEU A 42 -19.99 1.84 26.43
C LEU A 42 -20.36 3.02 25.50
N ASP A 43 -21.50 3.68 25.72
CA ASP A 43 -21.94 4.87 24.95
C ASP A 43 -20.95 6.05 25.04
N VAL A 44 -20.19 6.15 26.14
CA VAL A 44 -19.15 7.19 26.29
C VAL A 44 -18.00 6.96 25.31
N HIS A 45 -17.71 5.71 24.97
CA HIS A 45 -16.60 5.34 24.07
C HIS A 45 -16.96 5.51 22.58
N ASP A 46 -18.20 5.26 22.19
CA ASP A 46 -18.69 5.48 20.82
C ASP A 46 -18.67 6.96 20.42
N SER A 47 -18.82 7.86 21.39
CA SER A 47 -18.73 9.31 21.14
C SER A 47 -17.32 9.83 20.83
N LEU A 48 -16.27 9.03 21.13
CA LEU A 48 -14.87 9.38 20.91
C LEU A 48 -14.27 8.74 19.65
N ASN A 49 -14.97 7.81 19.00
CA ASN A 49 -14.52 7.11 17.78
C ASN A 49 -15.64 7.04 16.72
N PRO A 50 -15.85 8.09 15.90
CA PRO A 50 -16.93 8.14 14.92
C PRO A 50 -16.67 7.27 13.67
N SER A 51 -15.57 6.50 13.61
CA SER A 51 -15.17 5.70 12.44
C SER A 51 -15.68 4.25 12.46
N PHE A 52 -16.22 3.77 13.58
CA PHE A 52 -17.02 2.54 13.56
C PHE A 52 -18.43 2.91 13.14
N SER A 53 -18.64 3.05 11.83
CA SER A 53 -20.00 2.96 11.29
C SER A 53 -20.54 1.60 11.71
N ALA A 54 -21.46 1.61 12.67
CA ALA A 54 -22.26 0.47 13.06
C ALA A 54 -22.82 -0.18 11.78
N SER A 55 -22.18 -1.28 11.35
CA SER A 55 -22.88 -2.29 10.58
C SER A 55 -23.98 -2.78 11.52
N SER A 56 -25.20 -2.45 11.12
CA SER A 56 -26.48 -2.75 11.76
C SER A 56 -26.68 -4.26 11.93
N ASP A 57 -25.95 -4.87 12.87
CA ASP A 57 -26.11 -6.26 13.32
C ASP A 57 -25.67 -6.44 14.79
N SER A 58 -25.74 -5.37 15.59
CA SER A 58 -25.38 -5.38 17.03
C SER A 58 -26.46 -6.00 17.94
N SER A 59 -27.02 -7.15 17.55
CA SER A 59 -27.92 -7.93 18.42
C SER A 59 -27.26 -9.17 19.03
N ASP A 60 -26.03 -9.50 18.64
CA ASP A 60 -25.34 -10.68 19.17
C ASP A 60 -24.42 -10.30 20.36
N LEU A 61 -25.02 -10.21 21.55
CA LEU A 61 -24.32 -10.01 22.84
C LEU A 61 -23.42 -11.19 23.24
N THR A 62 -23.29 -12.21 22.39
CA THR A 62 -22.81 -13.54 22.78
C THR A 62 -21.28 -13.67 22.81
N TYR A 63 -20.49 -12.58 22.79
CA TYR A 63 -19.02 -12.55 22.89
C TYR A 63 -18.24 -13.37 21.83
N ARG A 64 -18.89 -14.26 21.08
CA ARG A 64 -18.30 -15.34 20.30
C ARG A 64 -17.53 -14.89 19.08
N THR A 65 -17.83 -13.71 18.57
CA THR A 65 -17.27 -13.19 17.33
C THR A 65 -16.31 -12.01 17.54
N ARG A 66 -16.21 -11.46 18.76
CA ARG A 66 -15.37 -10.28 19.07
C ARG A 66 -13.87 -10.56 19.06
N PHE A 67 -13.48 -11.81 19.29
CA PHE A 67 -12.08 -12.25 19.21
C PHE A 67 -11.64 -12.63 17.78
N LEU A 68 -12.58 -12.67 16.82
CA LEU A 68 -12.26 -13.05 15.44
C LEU A 68 -11.71 -11.84 14.68
N LEU A 69 -10.48 -11.97 14.20
CA LEU A 69 -9.85 -10.99 13.33
C LEU A 69 -10.64 -10.88 12.01
N HIS A 70 -11.21 -9.70 11.74
CA HIS A 70 -11.86 -9.41 10.46
C HIS A 70 -10.84 -9.03 9.38
N HIS A 71 -9.72 -8.42 9.79
CA HIS A 71 -8.59 -8.08 8.94
C HIS A 71 -7.25 -8.43 9.64
N PRO A 72 -6.21 -8.90 8.93
CA PRO A 72 -4.92 -9.23 9.54
C PRO A 72 -4.24 -8.04 10.24
N SER A 73 -4.57 -6.81 9.86
CA SER A 73 -4.10 -5.58 10.53
C SER A 73 -4.66 -5.40 11.94
N ASP A 74 -5.83 -5.98 12.22
CA ASP A 74 -6.51 -5.84 13.50
C ASP A 74 -5.70 -6.53 14.62
N SER A 75 -4.90 -7.55 14.27
CA SER A 75 -4.03 -8.28 15.19
C SER A 75 -2.92 -7.43 15.81
N ILE A 76 -2.61 -6.26 15.23
CA ILE A 76 -1.50 -5.40 15.66
C ILE A 76 -2.02 -4.19 16.46
N GLY A 77 -3.35 -4.02 16.60
CA GLY A 77 -3.94 -2.86 17.27
C GLY A 77 -3.64 -1.53 16.56
N LEU A 78 -3.09 -1.57 15.34
CA LEU A 78 -2.93 -0.41 14.48
C LEU A 78 -4.30 -0.11 13.90
N SER A 79 -4.91 0.99 14.34
CA SER A 79 -6.10 1.55 13.66
C SER A 79 -5.83 1.58 12.15
N GLY A 80 -6.82 1.20 11.33
CA GLY A 80 -6.70 1.17 9.87
C GLY A 80 -6.21 2.48 9.24
N LEU A 81 -6.20 3.58 10.00
CA LEU A 81 -5.57 4.87 9.68
C LEU A 81 -4.04 4.82 9.54
N LEU A 82 -3.36 3.87 10.17
CA LEU A 82 -1.90 3.69 10.12
C LEU A 82 -1.49 2.61 9.11
N VAL A 83 -2.45 1.96 8.45
CA VAL A 83 -2.19 0.98 7.40
C VAL A 83 -2.05 1.72 6.08
N LEU A 84 -0.83 1.75 5.54
CA LEU A 84 -0.58 2.24 4.19
C LEU A 84 -1.43 1.46 3.19
N PRO A 85 -2.09 2.12 2.22
CA PRO A 85 -2.90 1.44 1.22
C PRO A 85 -2.12 0.32 0.52
N GLN A 86 -2.71 -0.86 0.47
CA GLN A 86 -2.11 -2.08 -0.13
C GLN A 86 -1.91 -1.99 -1.66
N ALA A 87 -2.36 -0.90 -2.30
CA ALA A 87 -2.35 -0.72 -3.74
C ALA A 87 -1.47 0.48 -4.17
N PHE A 88 -1.12 0.52 -5.46
CA PHE A 88 -0.21 1.46 -6.13
C PHE A 88 -0.60 2.96 -6.05
N GLY A 89 -1.57 3.33 -5.21
CA GLY A 89 -2.36 4.54 -5.40
C GLY A 89 -3.16 4.45 -6.70
N ALA A 90 -4.24 5.22 -6.81
CA ALA A 90 -4.81 5.47 -8.12
C ALA A 90 -3.94 6.55 -8.78
N ILE A 91 -3.44 6.28 -9.98
CA ILE A 91 -2.70 7.27 -10.77
C ILE A 91 -3.65 7.85 -11.79
N TYR A 92 -3.71 9.18 -11.85
CA TYR A 92 -4.59 9.90 -12.74
C TYR A 92 -3.82 10.67 -13.80
N LEU A 93 -4.47 10.84 -14.95
CA LEU A 93 -3.97 11.73 -15.99
C LEU A 93 -3.75 13.14 -15.44
N GLY A 94 -2.58 13.72 -15.71
CA GLY A 94 -2.21 15.06 -15.27
C GLY A 94 -1.50 15.11 -13.92
N GLU A 95 -1.39 13.99 -13.20
CA GLU A 95 -0.55 13.90 -12.00
C GLU A 95 0.92 13.71 -12.35
N THR A 96 1.81 14.05 -11.40
CA THR A 96 3.23 13.72 -11.48
C THR A 96 3.44 12.36 -10.81
N PHE A 97 3.76 11.34 -11.60
CA PHE A 97 4.22 10.06 -11.08
C PHE A 97 5.60 10.25 -10.44
N CYS A 98 5.72 9.93 -9.15
CA CYS A 98 6.97 9.96 -8.41
C CYS A 98 7.26 8.55 -7.86
N SER A 99 8.41 7.99 -8.21
CA SER A 99 8.79 6.63 -7.82
C SER A 99 10.19 6.58 -7.26
N TYR A 100 10.33 5.97 -6.09
CA TYR A 100 11.61 5.64 -5.49
C TYR A 100 12.09 4.27 -5.98
N ILE A 101 13.26 4.26 -6.62
CA ILE A 101 13.90 3.08 -7.19
C ILE A 101 15.13 2.74 -6.35
N SER A 102 15.16 1.51 -5.84
CA SER A 102 16.31 0.96 -5.09
C SER A 102 16.85 -0.28 -5.77
N ILE A 103 18.12 -0.21 -6.16
CA ILE A 103 18.88 -1.29 -6.79
C ILE A 103 19.82 -1.88 -5.73
N ASN A 104 19.56 -3.13 -5.36
CA ASN A 104 20.30 -3.81 -4.30
C ASN A 104 21.31 -4.78 -4.90
N ASN A 105 22.57 -4.67 -4.47
CA ASN A 105 23.57 -5.68 -4.75
C ASN A 105 23.43 -6.81 -3.71
N SER A 106 22.79 -7.92 -4.11
CA SER A 106 22.62 -9.11 -3.28
C SER A 106 23.75 -10.13 -3.42
N SER A 107 24.80 -9.80 -4.17
CA SER A 107 25.97 -10.65 -4.30
C SER A 107 26.92 -10.50 -3.10
N ASN A 108 27.89 -11.40 -3.02
CA ASN A 108 28.91 -11.41 -1.97
C ASN A 108 30.15 -10.57 -2.33
N PHE A 109 30.14 -9.84 -3.44
CA PHE A 109 31.27 -9.03 -3.91
C PHE A 109 30.81 -7.63 -4.36
N GLU A 110 31.75 -6.71 -4.47
CA GLU A 110 31.48 -5.36 -4.96
C GLU A 110 31.33 -5.39 -6.49
N VAL A 111 30.20 -4.86 -6.97
CA VAL A 111 29.91 -4.72 -8.40
C VAL A 111 30.32 -3.31 -8.82
N LYS A 112 30.96 -3.17 -9.99
CA LYS A 112 31.47 -1.89 -10.52
C LYS A 112 30.91 -1.58 -11.90
N ASP A 113 31.03 -0.32 -12.30
CA ASP A 113 30.65 0.20 -13.63
C ASP A 113 29.21 -0.18 -14.03
N ILE A 114 28.27 0.02 -13.10
CA ILE A 114 26.87 -0.35 -13.31
C ILE A 114 26.18 0.72 -14.15
N ILE A 115 25.57 0.31 -15.26
CA ILE A 115 24.72 1.18 -16.08
C ILE A 115 23.27 0.93 -15.70
N ILE A 116 22.59 1.99 -15.29
CA ILE A 116 21.19 1.97 -14.90
C ILE A 116 20.39 2.75 -15.93
N LYS A 117 19.29 2.15 -16.37
CA LYS A 117 18.33 2.80 -17.25
C LYS A 117 16.92 2.63 -16.71
N SER A 118 16.19 3.73 -16.59
CA SER A 118 14.79 3.74 -16.19
C SER A 118 13.95 4.33 -17.31
N GLU A 119 12.91 3.64 -17.74
CA GLU A 119 12.08 4.02 -18.87
C GLU A 119 10.59 3.85 -18.53
N MET A 120 9.77 4.81 -18.94
CA MET A 120 8.32 4.69 -18.92
C MET A 120 7.84 4.21 -20.29
N GLN A 121 7.21 3.05 -20.35
CA GLN A 121 6.58 2.53 -21.55
C GLN A 121 5.07 2.73 -21.45
N THR A 122 4.50 3.44 -22.43
CA THR A 122 3.06 3.59 -22.63
C THR A 122 2.63 2.79 -23.87
N GLU A 123 1.35 2.82 -24.20
CA GLU A 123 0.84 2.22 -25.44
C GLU A 123 1.37 2.91 -26.70
N ARG A 124 1.72 4.20 -26.60
CA ARG A 124 2.14 5.01 -27.76
C ARG A 124 3.65 5.13 -27.90
N GLN A 125 4.37 5.17 -26.78
CA GLN A 125 5.78 5.51 -26.78
C GLN A 125 6.55 4.93 -25.60
N ARG A 126 7.89 5.04 -25.69
CA ARG A 126 8.81 4.72 -24.61
C ARG A 126 9.65 5.95 -24.30
N LEU A 127 9.50 6.47 -23.09
CA LEU A 127 10.22 7.64 -22.60
C LEU A 127 11.36 7.18 -21.68
N VAL A 128 12.54 7.76 -21.86
CA VAL A 128 13.67 7.56 -20.94
C VAL A 128 13.54 8.54 -19.78
N LEU A 129 13.46 8.02 -18.55
CA LEU A 129 13.41 8.82 -17.32
C LEU A 129 14.80 9.02 -16.72
N LEU A 130 15.63 7.98 -16.77
CA LEU A 130 17.03 8.01 -16.32
C LEU A 130 17.87 7.14 -17.25
N ASP A 131 19.06 7.61 -17.59
CA ASP A 131 20.08 6.83 -18.29
C ASP A 131 21.47 7.22 -17.80
N THR A 132 22.14 6.30 -17.11
CA THR A 132 23.49 6.51 -16.57
C THR A 132 24.58 5.96 -17.49
N SER A 133 24.29 5.66 -18.76
CA SER A 133 25.29 5.15 -19.72
C SER A 133 26.47 6.10 -19.92
N ASN A 134 26.26 7.41 -19.86
CA ASN A 134 27.31 8.41 -19.97
C ASN A 134 28.12 8.60 -18.66
N SER A 135 27.56 8.19 -17.52
CA SER A 135 28.19 8.29 -16.20
C SER A 135 27.77 7.09 -15.35
N PRO A 136 28.37 5.90 -15.59
CA PRO A 136 28.02 4.69 -14.86
C PRO A 136 28.20 4.86 -13.35
N VAL A 137 27.41 4.11 -12.58
CA VAL A 137 27.59 4.04 -11.13
C VAL A 137 28.90 3.32 -10.85
N GLU A 138 29.83 4.02 -10.21
CA GLU A 138 31.20 3.54 -9.97
C GLU A 138 31.24 2.17 -9.30
N SER A 139 30.50 2.03 -8.20
CA SER A 139 30.44 0.77 -7.45
C SER A 139 29.22 0.66 -6.53
N ILE A 140 28.78 -0.57 -6.29
CA ILE A 140 27.84 -0.92 -5.24
C ILE A 140 28.45 -2.08 -4.45
N ARG A 141 28.76 -1.83 -3.18
CA ARG A 141 29.33 -2.82 -2.25
C ARG A 141 28.42 -4.05 -2.11
N ALA A 142 28.99 -5.19 -1.70
CA ALA A 142 28.22 -6.38 -1.36
C ALA A 142 27.18 -6.06 -0.27
N GLY A 143 25.92 -6.45 -0.50
CA GLY A 143 24.79 -6.09 0.37
C GLY A 143 24.38 -4.61 0.34
N GLY A 144 25.07 -3.78 -0.44
CA GLY A 144 24.78 -2.36 -0.62
C GLY A 144 23.60 -2.10 -1.55
N ARG A 145 23.24 -0.82 -1.66
CA ARG A 145 22.18 -0.37 -2.55
C ARG A 145 22.50 0.96 -3.20
N TYR A 146 21.88 1.20 -4.35
CA TYR A 146 21.87 2.48 -5.04
C TYR A 146 20.42 2.92 -5.22
N ASP A 147 20.11 4.10 -4.69
CA ASP A 147 18.75 4.61 -4.60
C ASP A 147 18.62 5.92 -5.36
N PHE A 148 17.53 6.08 -6.09
CA PHE A 148 17.20 7.33 -6.77
C PHE A 148 15.69 7.46 -6.93
N ILE A 149 15.24 8.69 -7.19
CA ILE A 149 13.84 9.00 -7.45
C ILE A 149 13.70 9.35 -8.93
N VAL A 150 12.63 8.86 -9.57
CA VAL A 150 12.23 9.29 -10.90
C VAL A 150 10.87 9.97 -10.82
N GLU A 151 10.74 11.06 -11.56
CA GLU A 151 9.51 11.83 -11.67
C GLU A 151 9.08 11.94 -13.13
N HIS A 152 7.78 11.82 -13.37
CA HIS A 152 7.21 11.89 -14.70
C HIS A 152 5.78 12.42 -14.69
N ASP A 153 5.53 13.50 -15.41
CA ASP A 153 4.16 13.99 -15.62
C ASP A 153 3.37 13.03 -16.52
N VAL A 154 2.30 12.47 -15.97
CA VAL A 154 1.47 11.47 -16.63
C VAL A 154 0.58 12.13 -17.65
N LYS A 155 0.86 11.86 -18.94
CA LYS A 155 0.19 12.51 -20.08
C LYS A 155 -0.71 11.58 -20.88
N GLU A 156 -0.75 10.30 -20.54
CA GLU A 156 -1.49 9.28 -21.28
C GLU A 156 -2.36 8.47 -20.33
N LEU A 157 -3.53 8.06 -20.81
CA LEU A 157 -4.43 7.15 -20.10
C LEU A 157 -4.06 5.69 -20.42
N GLY A 158 -4.49 4.76 -19.57
CA GLY A 158 -4.36 3.33 -19.83
C GLY A 158 -3.11 2.72 -19.21
N ALA A 159 -2.65 1.61 -19.79
CA ALA A 159 -1.60 0.78 -19.20
C ALA A 159 -0.22 1.43 -19.38
N HIS A 160 0.50 1.58 -18.27
CA HIS A 160 1.86 2.07 -18.22
C HIS A 160 2.76 0.99 -17.61
N THR A 161 4.02 0.93 -18.08
CA THR A 161 5.03 0.04 -17.53
C THR A 161 6.31 0.81 -17.27
N LEU A 162 6.69 0.96 -16.01
CA LEU A 162 8.02 1.43 -15.64
C LEU A 162 9.00 0.26 -15.79
N VAL A 163 10.04 0.44 -16.58
CA VAL A 163 11.09 -0.53 -16.85
C VAL A 163 12.39 -0.02 -16.25
N CYS A 164 12.86 -0.69 -15.20
CA CYS A 164 14.16 -0.39 -14.58
C CYS A 164 15.14 -1.48 -14.99
N THR A 165 16.23 -1.10 -15.62
CA THR A 165 17.25 -2.00 -16.15
C THR A 165 18.58 -1.70 -15.50
N ALA A 166 19.26 -2.74 -15.01
CA ALA A 166 20.65 -2.66 -14.60
C ALA A 166 21.50 -3.53 -15.53
N LEU A 167 22.58 -2.96 -16.05
CA LEU A 167 23.66 -3.68 -16.70
C LEU A 167 24.89 -3.63 -15.80
N TYR A 168 25.46 -4.80 -15.52
CA TYR A 168 26.61 -4.93 -14.65
C TYR A 168 27.47 -6.13 -15.08
N TYR A 169 28.68 -6.21 -14.55
CA TYR A 169 29.54 -7.39 -14.70
C TYR A 169 29.45 -8.24 -13.43
N ASP A 170 29.26 -9.55 -13.61
CA ASP A 170 29.27 -10.51 -12.52
C ASP A 170 30.70 -10.84 -12.06
N GLY A 171 30.85 -11.64 -11.00
CA GLY A 171 32.15 -12.04 -10.44
C GLY A 171 33.03 -12.80 -11.44
N ASP A 172 32.43 -13.46 -12.42
CA ASP A 172 33.11 -14.17 -13.51
C ASP A 172 33.51 -13.24 -14.68
N GLY A 173 33.21 -11.94 -14.60
CA GLY A 173 33.47 -10.97 -15.67
C GLY A 173 32.44 -10.96 -16.80
N GLU A 174 31.39 -11.77 -16.70
CA GLU A 174 30.30 -11.83 -17.68
C GLU A 174 29.34 -10.65 -17.53
N ARG A 175 28.97 -10.04 -18.66
CA ARG A 175 28.04 -8.90 -18.67
C ARG A 175 26.61 -9.39 -18.51
N LYS A 176 25.96 -8.98 -17.42
CA LYS A 176 24.56 -9.28 -17.13
C LYS A 176 23.64 -8.10 -17.46
N TYR A 177 22.45 -8.43 -17.96
CA TYR A 177 21.37 -7.52 -18.28
C TYR A 177 20.13 -7.91 -17.46
N LEU A 178 19.70 -7.04 -16.54
CA LEU A 178 18.61 -7.32 -15.61
C LEU A 178 17.50 -6.27 -15.73
N PRO A 179 16.45 -6.53 -16.52
CA PRO A 179 15.27 -5.68 -16.60
C PRO A 179 14.22 -6.09 -15.56
N GLN A 180 13.62 -5.11 -14.90
CA GLN A 180 12.47 -5.28 -14.03
C GLN A 180 11.32 -4.40 -14.53
N PHE A 181 10.14 -5.01 -14.64
CA PHE A 181 8.94 -4.37 -15.16
C PHE A 181 7.94 -4.12 -14.03
N PHE A 182 7.38 -2.92 -14.00
CA PHE A 182 6.39 -2.48 -13.03
C PHE A 182 5.19 -1.91 -13.78
N LYS A 183 4.10 -2.67 -13.83
CA LYS A 183 2.89 -2.32 -14.58
C LYS A 183 1.88 -1.63 -13.69
N PHE A 184 1.27 -0.56 -14.18
CA PHE A 184 0.20 0.17 -13.50
C PHE A 184 -0.78 0.79 -14.50
N MET A 185 -1.95 1.18 -14.02
CA MET A 185 -3.02 1.77 -14.83
C MET A 185 -3.18 3.23 -14.49
N VAL A 186 -3.25 4.07 -15.54
CA VAL A 186 -3.59 5.49 -15.41
C VAL A 186 -5.06 5.69 -15.77
N SER A 187 -5.81 6.29 -14.86
CA SER A 187 -7.24 6.54 -14.98
C SER A 187 -7.55 8.00 -15.26
N ASN A 188 -8.75 8.27 -15.77
CA ASN A 188 -9.22 9.65 -15.90
C ASN A 188 -9.63 10.17 -14.51
N PRO A 189 -9.10 11.31 -14.03
CA PRO A 189 -9.50 11.90 -12.74
C PRO A 189 -10.98 12.27 -12.68
N LEU A 190 -11.63 12.53 -13.81
CA LEU A 190 -13.03 12.97 -13.87
C LEU A 190 -13.81 12.22 -14.97
N SER A 191 -14.82 11.44 -14.60
CA SER A 191 -15.76 10.84 -15.55
C SER A 191 -17.04 11.69 -15.63
N VAL A 192 -17.15 12.53 -16.66
CA VAL A 192 -18.34 13.36 -16.86
C VAL A 192 -19.38 12.56 -17.64
N ARG A 193 -20.55 12.33 -17.03
CA ARG A 193 -21.73 11.76 -17.69
C ARG A 193 -22.82 12.81 -17.78
N THR A 194 -23.09 13.30 -18.98
CA THR A 194 -24.18 14.26 -19.21
C THR A 194 -25.45 13.53 -19.60
N LYS A 195 -26.56 13.82 -18.90
CA LYS A 195 -27.90 13.40 -19.30
C LYS A 195 -28.60 14.58 -19.96
N VAL A 196 -28.83 14.51 -21.27
CA VAL A 196 -29.56 15.54 -22.01
C VAL A 196 -31.05 15.34 -21.80
N LEU A 197 -31.72 16.33 -21.21
CA LEU A 197 -33.18 16.37 -21.09
C LEU A 197 -33.71 17.37 -22.11
N VAL A 198 -34.50 16.89 -23.07
CA VAL A 198 -35.20 17.75 -24.03
C VAL A 198 -36.44 18.30 -23.34
N ILE A 199 -36.44 19.61 -23.07
CA ILE A 199 -37.60 20.30 -22.49
C ILE A 199 -38.47 20.79 -23.65
N LYS A 200 -39.69 20.25 -23.75
CA LYS A 200 -40.68 20.70 -24.74
C LYS A 200 -41.46 21.87 -24.14
N VAL A 201 -41.19 23.08 -24.60
CA VAL A 201 -41.97 24.28 -24.25
C VAL A 201 -43.30 24.21 -25.02
N ARG A 202 -44.42 24.30 -24.29
CA ARG A 202 -45.77 24.35 -24.86
C ARG A 202 -46.15 25.76 -25.25
#